data_AF-A0A1S3REP2-F1
#
_entry.id   AF-A0A1S3REP2-F1
#
_cell.length_a   1.000
_cell.length_b   1.000
_cell.length_c   1.000
_cell.angle_alpha   90.00
_cell.angle_beta   90.00
_cell.angle_gamma   90.00
#
_symmetry.space_group_name_H-M   'P 1'
#
loop_
_entity.id
_entity.type
_entity.pdbx_description
1 polymer ?
#
loop_
_entity_poly.entity_id
_entity_poly.type
_entity_poly.pdbx_seq_one_letter_code
_entity_poly.pdbx_strand_id
1 'polypeptide(L)'
;MVVEQCIQAGATFVVSPCCYGFVQNTLRFTFPRSKRFLETLSYKEHTILCRFADQTAVQLPSERRLIGKQCMGLVDLDRSWAAETHVYSVRVMTMEPDSCSPKKNMLVGVAGGDNYATQ
;
A
#
# COMPACT_ATOMS: atom_id res chain seq x y z
N MET A 1 -9.08 4.54 5.55
CA MET A 1 -8.50 4.36 4.20
C MET A 1 -9.54 3.69 3.30
N VAL A 2 -9.53 3.93 1.98
CA VAL A 2 -10.49 3.32 1.03
C VAL A 2 -10.52 1.79 1.16
N VAL A 3 -9.35 1.15 1.21
CA VAL A 3 -9.21 -0.30 1.39
C VAL A 3 -9.99 -0.84 2.60
N GLU A 4 -9.99 -0.11 3.72
CA GLU A 4 -10.74 -0.52 4.92
C GLU A 4 -12.25 -0.55 4.69
N GLN A 5 -12.77 0.44 3.97
CA GLN A 5 -14.20 0.49 3.65
C GLN A 5 -14.59 -0.65 2.72
N CYS A 6 -13.73 -1.01 1.75
CA CYS A 6 -13.93 -2.17 0.90
C CYS A 6 -13.95 -3.47 1.71
N ILE A 7 -12.99 -3.65 2.62
CA ILE A 7 -12.92 -4.81 3.51
C ILE A 7 -14.20 -4.93 4.35
N GLN A 8 -14.62 -3.83 5.00
CA GLN A 8 -15.84 -3.80 5.81
C GLN A 8 -17.12 -4.11 5.01
N ALA A 9 -17.16 -3.71 3.75
CA ALA A 9 -18.27 -4.00 2.84
C ALA A 9 -18.19 -5.37 2.15
N GLY A 10 -17.10 -6.14 2.36
CA GLY A 10 -16.88 -7.40 1.64
C GLY A 10 -16.65 -7.24 0.13
N ALA A 11 -16.20 -6.06 -0.31
CA ALA A 11 -16.05 -5.74 -1.73
C ALA A 11 -14.63 -6.03 -2.25
N THR A 12 -14.56 -6.68 -3.41
CA THR A 12 -13.33 -6.68 -4.23
C THR A 12 -12.96 -5.25 -4.59
N PHE A 13 -11.67 -4.91 -4.55
CA PHE A 13 -11.21 -3.54 -4.75
C PHE A 13 -9.99 -3.43 -5.66
N VAL A 14 -9.92 -2.30 -6.35
CA VAL A 14 -8.75 -1.83 -7.07
C VAL A 14 -8.50 -0.40 -6.60
N VAL A 15 -7.37 -0.18 -5.92
CA VAL A 15 -7.05 1.12 -5.31
C VAL A 15 -5.66 1.54 -5.75
N SER A 16 -5.53 2.75 -6.30
CA SER A 16 -4.23 3.42 -6.44
C SER A 16 -3.96 4.20 -5.16
N PRO A 17 -3.05 3.74 -4.28
CA PRO A 17 -2.82 4.41 -3.02
C PRO A 17 -2.10 5.74 -3.28
N CYS A 18 -2.58 6.78 -2.62
CA CYS A 18 -1.96 8.11 -2.66
C CYS A 18 -1.66 8.58 -1.23
N CYS A 19 -1.02 9.75 -1.11
CA CYS A 19 -0.75 10.39 0.17
C CYS A 19 0.12 9.57 1.15
N TYR A 20 1.15 8.87 0.63
CA TYR A 20 2.12 8.15 1.45
C TYR A 20 2.73 9.03 2.54
N GLY A 21 3.13 10.26 2.20
CA GLY A 21 3.74 11.20 3.15
C GLY A 21 2.80 11.72 4.26
N PHE A 22 1.50 11.50 4.15
CA PHE A 22 0.49 11.96 5.12
C PHE A 22 -0.05 10.84 6.02
N VAL A 23 0.56 9.66 5.96
CA VAL A 23 0.21 8.55 6.85
C VAL A 23 0.56 8.93 8.29
N GLN A 24 -0.45 8.90 9.15
CA GLN A 24 -0.34 9.21 10.58
C GLN A 24 -1.34 8.37 11.38
N ASN A 25 -1.02 8.11 12.64
CA ASN A 25 -1.97 7.47 13.54
C ASN A 25 -3.22 8.34 13.73
N THR A 26 -4.36 7.69 13.80
CA THR A 26 -5.66 8.28 14.10
C THR A 26 -6.39 7.40 15.10
N LEU A 27 -7.53 7.85 15.62
CA LEU A 27 -8.37 7.01 16.50
C LEU A 27 -8.80 5.68 15.86
N ARG A 28 -8.83 5.60 14.53
CA ARG A 28 -9.27 4.39 13.79
C ARG A 28 -8.13 3.58 13.20
N PHE A 29 -6.94 4.16 13.06
CA PHE A 29 -5.83 3.52 12.36
C PHE A 29 -4.53 3.78 13.10
N THR A 30 -3.82 2.70 13.41
CA THR A 30 -2.43 2.73 13.88
C THR A 30 -1.52 2.14 12.81
N PHE A 31 -0.28 2.63 12.76
CA PHE A 31 0.73 2.18 11.82
C PHE A 31 2.01 1.72 12.55
N PRO A 32 2.76 0.75 12.00
CA PRO A 32 2.43 -0.10 10.85
C PRO A 32 1.15 -0.93 11.04
N ARG A 33 0.56 -1.43 9.96
CA ARG A 33 -0.72 -2.16 10.03
C ARG A 33 -0.56 -3.68 10.04
N SER A 34 0.42 -4.20 9.34
CA SER A 34 0.66 -5.64 9.24
C SER A 34 1.48 -6.14 10.42
N LYS A 35 1.22 -7.37 10.88
CA LYS A 35 1.94 -8.00 11.99
C LYS A 35 3.46 -8.00 11.77
N ARG A 36 3.89 -8.35 10.56
CA ARG A 36 5.32 -8.43 10.20
C ARG A 36 6.03 -7.07 10.28
N PHE A 37 5.36 -5.99 9.86
CA PHE A 37 5.92 -4.65 10.01
C PHE A 37 5.88 -4.17 11.45
N LEU A 38 4.83 -4.49 12.21
CA LEU A 38 4.75 -4.17 13.65
C LEU A 38 5.90 -4.81 14.45
N GLU A 39 6.31 -6.02 14.08
CA GLU A 39 7.44 -6.73 14.71
C GLU A 39 8.82 -6.18 14.30
N THR A 40 8.91 -5.50 13.14
CA THR A 40 10.18 -5.06 12.56
C THR A 40 10.45 -3.57 12.75
N LEU A 41 9.40 -2.74 12.71
CA LEU A 41 9.52 -1.29 12.67
C LEU A 41 8.67 -0.64 13.76
N SER A 42 9.25 0.37 14.41
CA SER A 42 8.49 1.30 15.23
C SER A 42 7.61 2.22 14.36
N TYR A 43 6.60 2.83 14.98
CA TYR A 43 5.78 3.86 14.32
C TYR A 43 6.61 5.01 13.72
N LYS A 44 7.70 5.41 14.41
CA LYS A 44 8.58 6.49 13.94
C LYS A 44 9.30 6.08 12.65
N GLU A 45 9.87 4.88 12.60
CA GLU A 45 10.57 4.36 11.43
C GLU A 45 9.60 4.16 10.25
N HIS A 46 8.40 3.64 10.52
CA HIS A 46 7.36 3.53 9.51
C HIS A 46 6.94 4.90 8.95
N THR A 47 6.83 5.92 9.80
CA THR A 47 6.53 7.30 9.37
C THR A 47 7.64 7.86 8.48
N ILE A 48 8.91 7.55 8.78
CA ILE A 48 10.03 7.92 7.92
C ILE A 48 9.91 7.26 6.55
N LEU A 49 9.64 5.94 6.48
CA LEU A 49 9.39 5.25 5.22
C LEU A 49 8.25 5.88 4.42
N CYS A 50 7.14 6.21 5.08
CA CYS A 50 6.00 6.88 4.48
C CYS A 50 6.36 8.24 3.86
N ARG A 51 7.22 9.03 4.52
CA ARG A 51 7.71 10.31 3.98
C ARG A 51 8.61 10.13 2.76
N PHE A 52 9.49 9.13 2.77
CA PHE A 52 10.34 8.82 1.62
C PHE A 52 9.53 8.28 0.44
N ALA A 53 8.47 7.50 0.69
CA ALA A 53 7.56 7.02 -0.33
C ALA A 53 6.87 8.14 -1.14
N ASP A 54 6.81 9.37 -0.61
CA ASP A 54 6.29 10.52 -1.34
C ASP A 54 7.32 11.19 -2.27
N GLN A 55 8.60 10.84 -2.15
CA GLN A 55 9.72 11.42 -2.92
C GLN A 55 9.92 10.74 -4.28
N THR A 56 8.84 10.56 -5.06
CA THR A 56 8.87 9.92 -6.39
C THR A 56 8.82 10.90 -7.56
N ALA A 57 8.65 12.19 -7.26
CA ALA A 57 8.41 13.23 -8.25
C ALA A 57 9.57 13.38 -9.26
N VAL A 58 9.25 13.62 -10.54
CA VAL A 58 10.17 13.54 -11.68
C VAL A 58 11.36 14.52 -11.57
N GLN A 59 11.14 15.67 -10.93
CA GLN A 59 12.15 16.70 -10.69
C GLN A 59 13.24 16.31 -9.69
N LEU A 60 13.04 15.22 -8.93
CA LEU A 60 14.03 14.74 -7.98
C LEU A 60 15.14 13.95 -8.68
N PRO A 61 16.37 13.95 -8.13
CA PRO A 61 17.46 13.10 -8.60
C PRO A 61 17.03 11.63 -8.74
N SER A 62 17.55 10.93 -9.74
CA SER A 62 17.22 9.52 -10.03
C SER A 62 17.37 8.61 -8.82
N GLU A 63 18.45 8.78 -8.04
CA GLU A 63 18.71 8.04 -6.81
C GLU A 63 17.60 8.25 -5.76
N ARG A 64 17.18 9.51 -5.53
CA ARG A 64 16.09 9.80 -4.60
C ARG A 64 14.77 9.21 -5.07
N ARG A 65 14.48 9.26 -6.38
CA ARG A 65 13.28 8.63 -6.95
C ARG A 65 13.30 7.12 -6.79
N LEU A 66 14.46 6.49 -6.92
CA LEU A 66 14.61 5.04 -6.72
C LEU A 66 14.30 4.66 -5.27
N ILE A 67 14.89 5.36 -4.30
CA ILE A 67 14.60 5.17 -2.87
C ILE A 67 13.10 5.40 -2.61
N GLY A 68 12.52 6.47 -3.15
CA GLY A 68 11.11 6.76 -3.00
C GLY A 68 10.22 5.63 -3.54
N LYS A 69 10.54 5.06 -4.70
CA LYS A 69 9.83 3.90 -5.26
C LYS A 69 9.95 2.64 -4.38
N GLN A 70 11.14 2.39 -3.81
CA GLN A 70 11.34 1.27 -2.89
C GLN A 70 10.52 1.45 -1.61
N CYS A 71 10.55 2.63 -1.00
CA CYS A 71 9.73 2.95 0.16
C CYS A 71 8.23 2.87 -0.14
N MET A 72 7.80 3.34 -1.32
CA MET A 72 6.42 3.24 -1.79
C MET A 72 5.96 1.78 -1.84
N GLY A 73 6.79 0.89 -2.40
CA GLY A 73 6.53 -0.55 -2.41
C GLY A 73 6.40 -1.16 -1.01
N LEU A 74 7.29 -0.79 -0.07
CA LEU A 74 7.22 -1.27 1.33
C LEU A 74 5.94 -0.81 2.04
N VAL A 75 5.53 0.45 1.87
CA VAL A 75 4.29 0.96 2.48
C VAL A 75 3.06 0.28 1.88
N ASP A 76 3.05 0.03 0.58
CA ASP A 76 1.96 -0.72 -0.06
C ASP A 76 1.93 -2.19 0.33
N LEU A 77 3.10 -2.78 0.60
CA LEU A 77 3.20 -4.14 1.13
C LEU A 77 2.61 -4.24 2.54
N ASP A 78 2.90 -3.28 3.42
CA ASP A 78 2.26 -3.21 4.75
C ASP A 78 0.73 -3.14 4.63
N ARG A 79 0.21 -2.31 3.71
CA ARG A 79 -1.23 -2.19 3.44
C ARG A 79 -1.83 -3.48 2.88
N SER A 80 -1.11 -4.13 1.97
CA SER A 80 -1.51 -5.41 1.36
C SER A 80 -1.64 -6.49 2.41
N TRP A 81 -0.59 -6.70 3.21
CA TRP A 81 -0.57 -7.73 4.26
C TRP A 81 -1.58 -7.45 5.37
N ALA A 82 -1.84 -6.18 5.70
CA ALA A 82 -2.91 -5.83 6.64
C ALA A 82 -4.31 -6.17 6.10
N ALA A 83 -4.52 -6.10 4.78
CA ALA A 83 -5.77 -6.54 4.18
C ALA A 83 -5.88 -8.07 4.14
N GLU A 84 -4.77 -8.77 3.89
CA GLU A 84 -4.70 -10.25 3.89
C GLU A 84 -4.91 -10.89 5.28
N THR A 85 -4.89 -10.13 6.37
CA THR A 85 -5.35 -10.67 7.68
C THR A 85 -6.85 -10.92 7.72
N HIS A 86 -7.58 -10.44 6.71
CA HIS A 86 -8.99 -10.74 6.48
C HIS A 86 -9.11 -11.81 5.39
N VAL A 87 -10.33 -12.13 4.96
CA VAL A 87 -10.57 -13.11 3.88
C VAL A 87 -10.32 -12.49 2.51
N TYR A 88 -9.10 -11.96 2.27
CA TYR A 88 -8.71 -11.31 1.02
C TYR A 88 -7.38 -11.85 0.52
N SER A 89 -7.26 -11.99 -0.80
CA SER A 89 -5.98 -12.10 -1.49
C SER A 89 -5.66 -10.76 -2.12
N VAL A 90 -4.50 -10.17 -1.82
CA VAL A 90 -4.14 -8.81 -2.28
C VAL A 90 -2.84 -8.82 -3.06
N ARG A 91 -2.86 -8.20 -4.24
CA ARG A 91 -1.68 -8.06 -5.10
C ARG A 91 -1.30 -6.59 -5.21
N VAL A 92 -0.02 -6.30 -4.98
CA VAL A 92 0.59 -5.02 -5.35
C VAL A 92 1.05 -5.12 -6.80
N MET A 93 0.53 -4.24 -7.65
CA MET A 93 0.86 -4.18 -9.08
C MET A 93 1.34 -2.78 -9.46
N THR A 94 2.01 -2.66 -10.60
CA THR A 94 2.43 -1.39 -11.17
C THR A 94 1.58 -1.09 -12.42
N MET A 95 1.10 0.14 -12.56
CA MET A 95 0.37 0.60 -13.74
C MET A 95 1.32 0.78 -14.93
N GLU A 96 0.82 0.43 -16.12
CA GLU A 96 1.49 0.66 -17.42
C GLU A 96 0.65 1.63 -18.26
N PRO A 97 1.26 2.61 -18.96
CA PRO A 97 2.69 2.82 -19.09
C PRO A 97 3.32 3.45 -17.83
N ASP A 98 4.61 3.22 -17.64
CA ASP A 98 5.44 3.78 -16.57
C ASP A 98 5.35 5.31 -16.37
N SER A 99 4.94 6.04 -17.40
CA SER A 99 4.76 7.49 -17.41
C SER A 99 3.41 7.97 -16.88
N CYS A 100 2.48 7.07 -16.52
CA CYS A 100 1.13 7.44 -16.11
C CYS A 100 1.10 8.26 -14.80
N SER A 101 1.97 7.93 -13.84
CA SER A 101 2.07 8.61 -12.55
C SER A 101 3.39 8.27 -11.87
N PRO A 102 4.02 9.22 -11.14
CA PRO A 102 5.12 8.90 -10.23
C PRO A 102 4.72 7.92 -9.11
N LYS A 103 3.43 7.87 -8.76
CA LYS A 103 2.82 6.97 -7.76
C LYS A 103 1.94 5.95 -8.47
N LYS A 104 2.58 5.04 -9.18
CA LYS A 104 1.95 4.09 -10.10
C LYS A 104 1.63 2.72 -9.50
N ASN A 105 1.76 2.56 -8.19
CA ASN A 105 1.36 1.32 -7.53
C ASN A 105 -0.16 1.23 -7.44
N MET A 106 -0.66 0.00 -7.51
CA MET A 106 -2.07 -0.33 -7.41
C MET A 106 -2.23 -1.58 -6.54
N LEU A 107 -3.18 -1.52 -5.60
CA LEU A 107 -3.59 -2.65 -4.77
C LEU A 107 -4.85 -3.26 -5.36
N VAL A 108 -4.79 -4.55 -5.70
CA VAL A 108 -5.94 -5.33 -6.17
C VAL A 108 -6.25 -6.38 -5.11
N GLY A 109 -7.38 -6.24 -4.43
CA GLY A 109 -7.81 -7.18 -3.39
C GLY A 109 -9.09 -7.90 -3.81
N VAL A 110 -9.06 -9.22 -3.80
CA VAL A 110 -10.22 -10.07 -4.10
C VAL A 110 -10.71 -10.70 -2.80
N ALA A 111 -11.99 -10.51 -2.47
CA ALA A 111 -12.61 -11.13 -1.31
C ALA A 111 -12.77 -12.64 -1.56
N GLY A 112 -12.32 -13.46 -0.61
CA GLY A 112 -12.47 -14.90 -0.65
C GLY A 112 -13.91 -15.31 -0.36
N GLY A 113 -14.71 -15.39 -1.42
CA GLY A 113 -15.86 -16.28 -1.52
C GLY A 113 -15.60 -17.22 -2.69
N ASP A 114 -15.45 -18.51 -2.40
CA ASP A 114 -15.41 -19.69 -3.26
C ASP A 114 -15.19 -19.52 -4.78
N ASN A 115 -14.17 -20.23 -5.29
CA ASN A 115 -14.06 -20.70 -6.68
C ASN A 115 -14.06 -19.63 -7.79
N TYR A 116 -12.87 -19.09 -8.09
CA TYR A 116 -12.43 -18.98 -9.49
C TYR A 116 -11.38 -20.07 -9.80
N ALA A 117 -11.66 -21.28 -9.34
CA ALA A 117 -11.09 -22.47 -9.96
C ALA A 117 -11.88 -22.72 -11.26
N THR A 118 -11.20 -22.53 -12.39
CA THR A 118 -11.60 -22.97 -13.75
C THR A 118 -12.91 -22.44 -14.32
N GLN A 119 -12.81 -21.46 -15.23
CA GLN A 119 -13.33 -21.58 -16.60
C GLN A 119 -12.28 -21.07 -17.57
#